data_AF-A0A2V7DGC1-F1
#
_entry.id   AF-A0A2V7DGC1-F1
#
_cell.length_a   1.000
_cell.length_b   1.000
_cell.length_c   1.000
_cell.angle_alpha   90.00
_cell.angle_beta   90.00
_cell.angle_gamma   90.00
#
_symmetry.space_group_name_H-M   'P 1'
#
loop_
_entity.id
_entity.type
_entity.pdbx_description
1 polymer ?
#
loop_
_entity_poly.entity_id
_entity_poly.type
_entity_poly.pdbx_seq_one_letter_code
_entity_poly.pdbx_strand_id
1 'polypeptide(L)'
;MSGLGSLDVASSEVGRAITIHLAAESARVGLAFGYQVPKFNGATTEQWADAGRRETWNALDAMLTPAEGSKRNWRASMAQDVVKGRPTEIDFMNGLVVDKGRERGVPTPVSAAAVDVIHEIERGARKPAAENLGLTLRRAGV
;
A
#
# COMPACT_ATOMS: atom_id res chain seq x y z
N MET A 1 -7.56 -3.20 -5.66
CA MET A 1 -8.27 -4.14 -4.76
C MET A 1 -9.58 -3.59 -4.18
N SER A 2 -9.66 -2.31 -3.80
CA SER A 2 -10.85 -1.75 -3.12
C SER A 2 -11.87 -1.07 -4.03
N GLY A 3 -11.45 -0.63 -5.22
CA GLY A 3 -12.29 0.22 -6.09
C GLY A 3 -12.46 1.66 -5.59
N LEU A 4 -11.85 2.00 -4.46
CA LEU A 4 -11.93 3.33 -3.85
C LEU A 4 -11.00 4.34 -4.55
N GLY A 5 -11.33 5.62 -4.45
CA GLY A 5 -10.40 6.69 -4.81
C GLY A 5 -9.44 7.02 -3.68
N SER A 6 -8.44 7.86 -3.95
CA SER A 6 -7.38 8.22 -3.00
C SER A 6 -7.90 8.85 -1.71
N LEU A 7 -8.94 9.69 -1.81
CA LEU A 7 -9.53 10.35 -0.65
C LEU A 7 -10.33 9.36 0.20
N ASP A 8 -11.06 8.44 -0.44
CA ASP A 8 -11.84 7.43 0.28
C ASP A 8 -10.92 6.48 1.08
N VAL A 9 -9.80 6.09 0.47
CA VAL A 9 -8.77 5.28 1.15
C VAL A 9 -8.25 6.04 2.37
N ALA A 10 -7.81 7.28 2.19
CA ALA A 10 -7.25 8.11 3.28
C ALA A 10 -8.27 8.46 4.37
N SER A 11 -9.56 8.54 4.04
CA SER A 11 -10.65 8.83 4.99
C SER A 11 -10.91 7.70 5.98
N SER A 12 -10.35 6.50 5.77
CA SER A 12 -10.53 5.35 6.65
C SER A 12 -9.23 4.99 7.36
N GLU A 13 -9.30 4.62 8.64
CA GLU A 13 -8.12 4.14 9.40
C GLU A 13 -7.47 2.92 8.72
N VAL A 14 -8.28 1.96 8.26
CA VAL A 14 -7.80 0.78 7.53
C VAL A 14 -7.08 1.14 6.22
N GLY A 15 -7.55 2.16 5.50
CA GLY A 15 -6.94 2.61 4.26
C GLY A 15 -5.64 3.39 4.48
N ARG A 16 -5.53 4.15 5.57
CA ARG A 16 -4.26 4.74 5.98
C ARG A 16 -3.28 3.67 6.47
N ALA A 17 -3.73 2.72 7.28
CA ALA A 17 -2.90 1.61 7.78
C ALA A 17 -2.25 0.81 6.65
N ILE A 18 -3.01 0.37 5.65
CA ILE A 18 -2.43 -0.34 4.49
C ILE A 18 -1.46 0.52 3.68
N THR A 19 -1.75 1.83 3.56
CA THR A 19 -0.83 2.78 2.91
C THR A 19 0.50 2.87 3.66
N ILE A 20 0.45 3.00 4.99
CA ILE A 20 1.64 3.05 5.85
C ILE A 20 2.44 1.77 5.74
N HIS A 21 1.81 0.60 5.84
CA HIS A 21 2.52 -0.68 5.75
C HIS A 21 3.19 -0.90 4.39
N LEU A 22 2.49 -0.64 3.28
CA LEU A 22 3.04 -0.78 1.94
C LEU A 22 4.22 0.17 1.70
N ALA A 23 4.10 1.42 2.16
CA ALA A 23 5.18 2.40 2.09
C ALA A 23 6.37 1.99 2.96
N ALA A 24 6.13 1.48 4.17
CA ALA A 24 7.17 1.02 5.08
C ALA A 24 7.95 -0.17 4.53
N GLU A 25 7.27 -1.16 3.94
CA GLU A 25 7.92 -2.28 3.27
C GLU A 25 8.78 -1.82 2.09
N SER A 26 8.22 -0.99 1.20
CA SER A 26 8.95 -0.47 0.04
C SER A 26 10.17 0.35 0.47
N ALA A 27 10.04 1.18 1.50
CA ALA A 27 11.12 1.98 2.05
C ALA A 27 12.24 1.11 2.64
N ARG A 28 11.90 0.10 3.47
CA ARG A 28 12.88 -0.84 4.04
C ARG A 28 13.63 -1.61 2.95
N VAL A 29 12.93 -2.04 1.91
CA VAL A 29 13.57 -2.70 0.75
C VAL A 29 14.52 -1.75 0.04
N GLY A 30 14.10 -0.52 -0.26
CA GLY A 30 14.96 0.47 -0.91
C GLY A 30 16.22 0.79 -0.11
N LEU A 31 16.10 0.98 1.21
CA LEU A 31 17.22 1.21 2.10
C LEU A 31 18.19 0.02 2.16
N ALA A 32 17.68 -1.22 2.14
CA ALA A 32 18.51 -2.42 2.14
C ALA A 32 19.36 -2.58 0.85
N PHE A 33 18.96 -1.95 -0.25
CA PHE A 33 19.77 -1.83 -1.47
C PHE A 33 20.73 -0.64 -1.47
N GLY A 34 20.69 0.23 -0.45
CA GLY A 34 21.48 1.45 -0.39
C GLY A 34 20.97 2.55 -1.32
N TYR A 35 19.71 2.49 -1.75
CA TYR A 35 19.14 3.53 -2.61
C TYR A 35 18.92 4.83 -1.85
N GLN A 36 19.24 5.95 -2.50
CA GLN A 36 18.88 7.28 -2.05
C GLN A 36 17.51 7.65 -2.60
N VAL A 37 16.46 7.25 -1.86
CA VAL A 37 15.08 7.54 -2.25
C VAL A 37 14.69 8.93 -1.72
N PRO A 38 14.31 9.88 -2.60
CA PRO A 38 13.86 11.20 -2.17
C PRO A 38 12.62 11.12 -1.28
N LYS A 39 12.35 12.20 -0.54
CA LYS A 39 11.12 12.36 0.23
C LYS A 39 9.90 12.09 -0.66
N PHE A 40 9.00 11.21 -0.21
CA PHE A 40 7.78 10.88 -0.94
C PHE A 40 6.56 10.92 -0.04
N ASN A 41 5.44 11.37 -0.60
CA ASN A 41 4.16 11.47 0.08
C ASN A 41 4.24 12.17 1.46
N GLY A 42 5.07 13.21 1.58
CA GLY A 42 5.15 14.04 2.79
C GLY A 42 6.14 13.59 3.86
N ALA A 43 6.76 12.41 3.75
CA ALA A 43 7.73 11.88 4.72
C ALA A 43 8.99 11.30 4.06
N THR A 44 10.10 11.21 4.81
CA THR A 44 11.35 10.62 4.31
C THR A 44 11.25 9.10 4.27
N THR A 45 12.13 8.49 3.48
CA THR A 45 12.23 7.03 3.37
C THR A 45 12.48 6.38 4.73
N GLU A 46 13.32 6.99 5.57
CA GLU A 46 13.61 6.54 6.93
C GLU A 46 12.37 6.63 7.82
N GLN A 47 11.59 7.71 7.72
CA GLN A 47 10.33 7.84 8.47
C GLN A 47 9.33 6.75 8.07
N TRP A 48 9.19 6.45 6.78
CA TRP A 48 8.34 5.34 6.33
C TRP A 48 8.84 3.99 6.83
N ALA A 49 10.15 3.74 6.71
CA ALA A 49 10.76 2.47 7.13
C ALA A 49 10.59 2.19 8.64
N ASP A 50 10.49 3.26 9.43
CA ASP A 50 10.37 3.25 10.89
C ASP A 50 8.92 3.25 11.40
N ALA A 51 7.93 3.02 10.52
CA ALA A 51 6.51 2.98 10.88
C ALA A 51 6.12 1.90 11.93
N GLY A 52 7.04 1.02 12.34
CA GLY A 52 6.81 0.11 13.46
C GLY A 52 6.81 0.81 14.84
N ARG A 53 7.40 2.01 14.94
CA ARG A 53 7.37 2.82 16.16
C ARG A 53 6.05 3.59 16.27
N ARG A 54 5.47 3.62 17.47
CA ARG A 54 4.14 4.20 17.72
C ARG A 54 4.07 5.68 17.35
N GLU A 55 5.09 6.44 17.73
CA GLU A 55 5.22 7.86 17.44
C GLU A 55 5.32 8.13 15.94
N THR A 56 6.10 7.32 15.22
CA THR A 56 6.25 7.43 13.77
C THR A 56 4.95 7.06 13.07
N TRP A 57 4.30 5.96 13.48
CA TRP A 57 2.98 5.57 12.99
C TRP A 57 1.95 6.69 13.16
N ASN A 58 1.83 7.25 14.38
CA ASN A 58 0.86 8.31 14.66
C ASN A 58 1.13 9.56 13.80
N ALA A 59 2.40 9.91 13.58
CA ALA A 59 2.77 11.04 12.72
C ALA A 59 2.40 10.79 11.25
N LEU A 60 2.65 9.58 10.73
CA LEU A 60 2.27 9.19 9.37
C LEU A 60 0.75 9.13 9.20
N ASP A 61 0.02 8.60 10.18
CA ASP A 61 -1.44 8.52 10.16
C ASP A 61 -2.08 9.92 10.17
N ALA A 62 -1.57 10.81 11.02
CA ALA A 62 -2.01 12.21 11.06
C ALA A 62 -1.72 12.93 9.73
N MET A 63 -0.54 12.69 9.13
CA MET A 63 -0.17 13.26 7.83
C MET A 63 -1.07 12.77 6.69
N LEU A 64 -1.47 11.49 6.72
CA LEU A 64 -2.36 10.91 5.72
C LEU A 64 -3.83 11.25 5.93
N THR A 65 -4.21 11.70 7.12
CA THR A 65 -5.58 12.10 7.43
C THR A 65 -5.98 13.30 6.57
N PRO A 66 -7.05 13.20 5.74
CA PRO A 66 -7.45 14.30 4.88
C PRO A 66 -7.80 15.57 5.67
N ALA A 67 -7.32 16.72 5.19
CA ALA A 67 -7.75 18.00 5.74
C ALA A 67 -9.24 18.22 5.49
N GLU A 68 -9.88 18.98 6.39
CA GLU A 68 -11.28 19.36 6.24
C GLU A 68 -11.52 20.07 4.90
N GLY A 69 -12.57 19.67 4.18
CA GLY A 69 -12.88 20.22 2.86
C GLY A 69 -12.06 19.64 1.70
N SER A 70 -11.27 18.58 1.92
CA SER A 70 -10.64 17.82 0.82
C SER A 70 -11.69 17.25 -0.14
N LYS A 71 -11.63 17.62 -1.42
CA LYS A 71 -12.60 17.18 -2.45
C LYS A 71 -11.98 16.30 -3.55
N ARG A 72 -10.66 16.23 -3.64
CA ARG A 72 -9.97 15.56 -4.75
C ARG A 72 -9.85 14.06 -4.49
N ASN A 73 -10.77 13.28 -5.06
CA ASN A 73 -10.82 11.83 -4.90
C ASN A 73 -10.43 11.11 -6.21
N TRP A 74 -9.12 11.05 -6.50
CA TRP A 74 -8.64 10.48 -7.76
C TRP A 74 -8.52 8.97 -7.66
N ARG A 75 -9.00 8.25 -8.68
CA ARG A 75 -8.81 6.80 -8.76
C ARG A 75 -7.56 6.50 -9.57
N ALA A 76 -6.57 5.87 -8.93
CA ALA A 76 -5.33 5.43 -9.57
C ALA A 76 -5.60 4.52 -10.77
N SER A 77 -4.70 4.51 -11.77
CA SER A 77 -4.83 3.72 -13.01
C SER A 77 -5.15 2.25 -12.73
N MET A 78 -4.35 1.59 -11.88
CA MET A 78 -4.56 0.20 -11.49
C MET A 78 -5.92 -0.03 -10.83
N ALA A 79 -6.41 0.92 -10.03
CA ALA A 79 -7.76 0.84 -9.45
C ALA A 79 -8.87 0.99 -10.51
N GLN A 80 -8.62 1.69 -11.61
CA GLN A 80 -9.52 1.72 -12.76
C GLN A 80 -9.49 0.41 -13.55
N ASP A 81 -8.32 -0.19 -13.74
CA ASP A 81 -8.17 -1.48 -14.43
C ASP A 81 -8.88 -2.60 -13.67
N VAL A 82 -8.72 -2.63 -12.34
CA VAL A 82 -9.47 -3.50 -11.43
C VAL A 82 -10.99 -3.36 -11.63
N VAL A 83 -11.51 -2.13 -11.72
CA VAL A 83 -12.96 -1.90 -11.92
C VAL A 83 -13.41 -2.31 -13.33
N LYS A 84 -12.54 -2.19 -14.32
CA LYS A 84 -12.81 -2.56 -15.72
C LYS A 84 -12.53 -4.04 -16.02
N GLY A 85 -12.05 -4.82 -15.06
CA GLY A 85 -11.68 -6.23 -15.24
C GLY A 85 -10.48 -6.42 -16.17
N ARG A 86 -9.52 -5.48 -16.18
CA ARG A 86 -8.31 -5.54 -16.98
C ARG A 86 -7.13 -6.09 -16.15
N PRO A 87 -6.14 -6.74 -16.78
CA PRO A 87 -4.87 -7.03 -16.13
C PRO A 87 -4.22 -5.77 -15.57
N THR A 88 -3.57 -5.92 -14.42
CA THR A 88 -2.93 -4.84 -13.68
C THR A 88 -1.39 -4.95 -13.72
N GLU A 89 -0.71 -3.89 -13.28
CA GLU A 89 0.75 -3.85 -13.16
C GLU A 89 1.25 -4.34 -11.78
N ILE A 90 0.41 -5.06 -11.00
CA ILE A 90 0.70 -5.40 -9.60
C ILE A 90 2.02 -6.16 -9.42
N ASP A 91 2.36 -7.05 -10.35
CA ASP A 91 3.57 -7.86 -10.32
C ASP A 91 4.84 -7.01 -10.53
N PHE A 92 4.74 -5.93 -11.31
CA PHE A 92 5.85 -5.02 -11.56
C PHE A 92 5.97 -3.92 -10.50
N MET A 93 4.97 -3.78 -9.63
CA MET A 93 4.95 -2.83 -8.52
C MET A 93 5.20 -3.53 -7.18
N ASN A 94 4.16 -4.11 -6.58
CA ASN A 94 4.28 -4.81 -5.30
C ASN A 94 4.98 -6.15 -5.46
N GLY A 95 4.81 -6.85 -6.59
CA GLY A 95 5.58 -8.06 -6.89
C GLY A 95 7.08 -7.79 -6.93
N LEU A 96 7.50 -6.69 -7.55
CA LEU A 96 8.91 -6.26 -7.54
C LEU A 96 9.43 -5.99 -6.12
N VAL A 97 8.63 -5.35 -5.26
CA VAL A 97 9.00 -5.14 -3.84
C VAL A 97 9.13 -6.47 -3.10
N VAL A 98 8.26 -7.45 -3.39
CA VAL A 98 8.36 -8.80 -2.83
C VAL A 98 9.65 -9.49 -3.26
N ASP A 99 9.96 -9.48 -4.55
CA ASP A 99 11.16 -10.12 -5.09
C ASP A 99 12.44 -9.46 -4.55
N LYS A 100 12.49 -8.13 -4.53
CA LYS A 100 13.62 -7.38 -3.98
C LYS A 100 13.76 -7.53 -2.47
N GLY A 101 12.64 -7.62 -1.75
CA GLY A 101 12.64 -7.94 -0.32
C GLY A 101 13.30 -9.29 -0.04
N ARG A 102 12.96 -10.33 -0.83
CA ARG A 102 13.58 -11.65 -0.72
C ARG A 102 15.08 -11.62 -0.98
N GLU A 103 15.54 -10.89 -2.00
CA GLU A 103 16.98 -10.73 -2.32
C GLU A 103 17.79 -10.15 -1.15
N ARG A 104 17.17 -9.35 -0.27
CA ARG A 104 17.84 -8.68 0.87
C ARG A 104 17.41 -9.19 2.23
N GLY A 105 16.57 -10.22 2.30
CA GLY A 105 16.03 -10.73 3.58
C GLY A 105 15.11 -9.74 4.30
N VAL A 106 14.47 -8.82 3.58
CA VAL A 106 13.50 -7.86 4.13
C VAL A 106 12.08 -8.43 3.97
N PRO A 107 11.32 -8.65 5.06
CA PRO A 107 9.94 -9.11 4.97
C PRO A 107 9.01 -8.08 4.32
N THR A 108 8.17 -8.56 3.40
CA THR A 108 7.17 -7.76 2.67
C THR A 108 5.76 -8.39 2.66
N PRO A 109 5.23 -8.80 3.83
CA PRO A 109 3.98 -9.57 3.92
C PRO A 109 2.74 -8.83 3.39
N VAL A 110 2.65 -7.51 3.57
CA VAL A 110 1.50 -6.72 3.08
C VAL A 110 1.57 -6.58 1.57
N SER A 111 2.76 -6.38 0.99
CA SER A 111 2.96 -6.37 -0.47
C SER A 111 2.60 -7.72 -1.10
N ALA A 112 3.03 -8.84 -0.49
CA ALA A 112 2.67 -10.19 -0.94
C ALA A 112 1.16 -10.43 -0.87
N ALA A 113 0.52 -10.08 0.25
CA ALA A 113 -0.93 -10.23 0.40
C ALA A 113 -1.72 -9.31 -0.55
N ALA A 114 -1.17 -8.15 -0.92
CA ALA A 114 -1.78 -7.25 -1.91
C ALA A 114 -1.73 -7.88 -3.31
N VAL A 115 -0.58 -8.45 -3.71
CA VAL A 115 -0.43 -9.20 -4.97
C VAL A 115 -1.47 -10.33 -5.05
N ASP A 116 -1.54 -11.17 -4.02
CA ASP A 116 -2.48 -12.30 -3.97
C ASP A 116 -3.94 -11.85 -4.14
N VAL A 117 -4.34 -10.77 -3.45
CA VAL A 117 -5.71 -10.25 -3.53
C VAL A 117 -6.02 -9.65 -4.90
N ILE A 118 -5.07 -8.99 -5.56
CA ILE A 118 -5.27 -8.49 -6.93
C ILE A 118 -5.37 -9.65 -7.91
N HIS A 119 -4.52 -10.67 -7.80
CA HIS A 119 -4.58 -11.87 -8.62
C HIS A 119 -5.90 -12.63 -8.46
N GLU A 120 -6.45 -12.70 -7.24
CA GLU A 120 -7.80 -13.25 -7.01
C GLU A 120 -8.89 -12.45 -7.75
N ILE A 121 -8.75 -11.13 -7.82
CA ILE A 121 -9.67 -10.25 -8.53
C ILE A 121 -9.56 -10.45 -10.04
N GLU A 122 -8.34 -10.49 -10.58
CA GLU A 122 -8.09 -10.68 -12.02
C GLU A 122 -8.62 -12.02 -12.54
N ARG A 123 -8.56 -13.08 -11.71
CA ARG A 123 -9.14 -14.40 -12.03
C ARG A 123 -10.65 -14.49 -11.78
N GLY A 124 -11.28 -13.42 -11.29
CA GLY A 124 -12.71 -13.41 -10.97
C GLY A 124 -13.11 -14.19 -9.71
N ALA A 125 -12.14 -14.69 -8.93
CA ALA A 125 -12.37 -15.39 -7.66
C ALA A 125 -12.80 -14.43 -6.53
N ARG A 126 -12.55 -13.13 -6.71
CA ARG A 126 -12.91 -12.06 -5.77
C ARG A 126 -13.42 -10.83 -6.51
N LYS A 127 -14.40 -10.13 -5.94
CA LYS A 127 -14.83 -8.81 -6.44
C LYS A 127 -14.01 -7.69 -5.78
N PRO A 128 -13.72 -6.58 -6.50
CA PRO A 128 -13.18 -5.39 -5.88
C PRO A 128 -14.16 -4.83 -4.84
N ALA A 129 -13.67 -4.59 -3.62
CA ALA A 129 -14.50 -4.15 -2.50
C ALA A 129 -13.63 -3.51 -1.40
N ALA A 130 -14.15 -2.51 -0.69
CA ALA A 130 -13.39 -1.77 0.32
C ALA A 130 -12.82 -2.68 1.44
N GLU A 131 -13.56 -3.74 1.77
CA GLU A 131 -13.22 -4.75 2.78
C GLU A 131 -11.94 -5.51 2.43
N ASN A 132 -11.54 -5.52 1.15
CA ASN A 132 -10.31 -6.15 0.72
C ASN A 132 -9.08 -5.48 1.35
N LEU A 133 -9.14 -4.18 1.71
CA LEU A 133 -8.03 -3.50 2.41
C LEU A 133 -7.74 -4.17 3.75
N GLY A 134 -8.77 -4.36 4.58
CA GLY A 134 -8.64 -5.04 5.86
C GLY A 134 -8.34 -6.54 5.72
N LEU A 135 -8.84 -7.19 4.67
CA LEU A 135 -8.46 -8.57 4.36
C LEU A 135 -6.95 -8.71 4.11
N THR A 136 -6.36 -7.82 3.32
CA THR A 136 -4.93 -7.87 3.01
C THR A 136 -4.08 -7.69 4.26
N LEU A 137 -4.43 -6.74 5.14
CA LEU A 137 -3.75 -6.58 6.43
C LEU A 137 -3.84 -7.85 7.29
N ARG A 138 -5.04 -8.43 7.44
CA ARG A 138 -5.23 -9.69 8.17
C ARG A 138 -4.42 -10.85 7.60
N ARG A 139 -4.34 -10.98 6.27
CA ARG A 139 -3.51 -12.02 5.61
C ARG A 139 -2.02 -11.82 5.86
N ALA A 140 -1.59 -10.57 6.02
CA ALA A 140 -0.22 -10.21 6.37
C ALA A 140 0.08 -10.31 7.87
N GLY A 141 -0.93 -10.56 8.71
CA GLY A 141 -0.78 -10.70 10.16
C GLY A 141 -0.62 -9.37 10.91
N VAL A 142 -1.11 -8.27 10.33
CA VAL A 142 -1.07 -6.92 10.91
C VAL A 142 -2.46 -6.28 10.99
#